data_AF-A8YLV9-F1
#
_entry.id   AF-A8YLV9-F1
#
_cell.length_a   1.000
_cell.length_b   1.000
_cell.length_c   1.000
_cell.angle_alpha   90.00
_cell.angle_beta   90.00
_cell.angle_gamma   90.00
#
_symmetry.space_group_name_H-M   'P 1'
#
loop_
_entity.id
_entity.type
_entity.pdbx_description
1 polymer ?
#
loop_
_entity_poly.entity_id
_entity_poly.type
_entity_poly.pdbx_seq_one_letter_code
_entity_poly.pdbx_strand_id
1 'polypeptide(L)'
;MVACGSLDVQVKRNPNHEARLAKLTVRFASFEIQVPKHHSKANPRQPVKLQVILAEEENPRPGVNPISWLLLTSLDISSFESAITCVRWYSYRWLIERYHFVLKSGCGLEKLQLETGRRIEMALATYSIVAWRLLWLTYQARLHGEESCESWLSWFSCVNFCYKLKQANSLSRRCSKLVNP
;
A
#
# COMPACT_ATOMS: atom_id res chain seq x y z
N MET A 1 -14.72 16.72 -19.09
CA MET A 1 -14.81 15.24 -19.12
C MET A 1 -16.18 14.84 -18.64
N VAL A 2 -16.83 13.87 -19.29
CA VAL A 2 -18.17 13.38 -18.91
C VAL A 2 -18.04 12.26 -17.88
N ALA A 3 -19.03 12.10 -17.01
CA ALA A 3 -19.10 10.96 -16.08
C ALA A 3 -19.30 9.66 -16.86
N CYS A 4 -18.40 8.69 -16.70
CA CYS A 4 -18.45 7.41 -17.41
C CYS A 4 -19.06 6.29 -16.56
N GLY A 5 -19.00 6.39 -15.24
CA GLY A 5 -19.55 5.41 -14.31
C GLY A 5 -19.04 5.61 -12.89
N SER A 6 -19.37 4.68 -11.99
CA SER A 6 -18.96 4.73 -10.59
C SER A 6 -18.20 3.47 -10.14
N LEU A 7 -17.28 3.63 -9.20
CA LEU A 7 -16.49 2.55 -8.58
C LEU A 7 -16.53 2.67 -7.07
N ASP A 8 -16.84 1.58 -6.38
CA ASP A 8 -16.71 1.52 -4.92
C ASP A 8 -15.29 1.17 -4.50
N VAL A 9 -14.74 1.96 -3.58
CA VAL A 9 -13.40 1.78 -3.01
C VAL A 9 -13.49 1.65 -1.50
N GLN A 10 -12.89 0.60 -0.95
CA GLN A 10 -12.76 0.43 0.50
C GLN A 10 -11.66 1.34 1.05
N VAL A 11 -12.07 2.31 1.87
CA VAL A 11 -11.16 3.20 2.58
C VAL A 11 -10.90 2.60 3.96
N LYS A 12 -9.63 2.29 4.24
CA LYS A 12 -9.22 1.75 5.54
C LYS A 12 -9.32 2.82 6.63
N ARG A 13 -9.57 2.38 7.86
CA ARG A 13 -9.53 3.23 9.06
C ARG A 13 -8.18 3.93 9.18
N ASN A 14 -8.20 5.20 9.55
CA ASN A 14 -7.05 5.92 10.06
C ASN A 14 -7.44 6.65 11.38
N PRO A 15 -6.52 7.38 12.05
CA PRO A 15 -6.86 8.12 13.26
C PRO A 15 -7.92 9.22 13.07
N ASN A 16 -8.07 9.74 11.85
CA ASN A 16 -8.96 10.86 11.52
C ASN A 16 -10.34 10.43 11.02
N HIS A 17 -10.52 9.19 10.57
CA HIS A 17 -11.81 8.67 10.12
C HIS A 17 -11.90 7.14 10.22
N GLU A 18 -13.13 6.66 10.37
CA GLU A 18 -13.46 5.24 10.36
C GLU A 18 -13.27 4.61 8.98
N ALA A 19 -13.21 3.28 8.94
CA ALA A 19 -13.26 2.55 7.69
C ALA A 19 -14.63 2.77 7.03
N ARG A 20 -14.64 2.96 5.71
CA ARG A 20 -15.87 3.22 4.96
C ARG A 20 -15.75 2.79 3.51
N LEU A 21 -16.88 2.50 2.88
CA LEU A 21 -16.97 2.34 1.44
C LEU A 21 -17.22 3.70 0.81
N ALA A 22 -16.33 4.13 -0.09
CA ALA A 22 -16.46 5.38 -0.82
C ALA A 22 -16.86 5.06 -2.27
N LYS A 23 -18.00 5.59 -2.71
CA LYS A 23 -18.43 5.50 -4.10
C LYS A 23 -17.80 6.64 -4.89
N LEU A 24 -17.00 6.32 -5.91
CA LEU A 24 -16.28 7.30 -6.72
C LEU A 24 -16.91 7.41 -8.11
N THR A 25 -17.31 8.60 -8.54
CA THR A 25 -17.57 8.88 -9.96
C THR A 25 -16.24 8.96 -10.70
N VAL A 26 -16.10 8.23 -11.80
CA VAL A 26 -14.88 8.24 -12.63
C VAL A 26 -15.14 8.91 -13.97
N ARG A 27 -14.23 9.81 -14.34
CA ARG A 27 -14.16 10.50 -15.63
C ARG A 27 -12.76 10.30 -16.19
N PHE A 28 -12.62 10.12 -17.50
CA PHE A 28 -11.31 10.05 -18.12
C PHE A 28 -11.29 10.76 -19.47
N ALA A 29 -10.10 11.19 -19.89
CA ALA A 29 -9.86 11.74 -21.22
C ALA A 29 -8.37 11.68 -21.57
N SER A 30 -8.09 11.70 -22.88
CA SER A 30 -6.74 11.81 -23.41
C SER A 30 -6.33 13.27 -23.54
N PHE A 31 -5.10 13.58 -23.15
CA PHE A 31 -4.48 14.89 -23.30
C PHE A 31 -3.08 14.77 -23.87
N GLU A 32 -2.62 15.82 -24.52
CA GLU A 32 -1.25 15.93 -24.98
C GLU A 32 -0.59 17.12 -24.30
N ILE A 33 0.44 16.84 -23.50
CA ILE A 33 1.23 17.89 -22.87
C ILE A 33 2.23 18.41 -23.90
N GLN A 34 2.05 19.68 -24.26
CA GLN A 34 2.92 20.37 -25.20
C GLN A 34 4.26 20.73 -24.55
N VAL A 35 5.29 20.82 -25.38
CA VAL A 35 6.64 21.17 -24.92
C VAL A 35 6.66 22.64 -24.48
N PRO A 36 7.26 22.98 -23.31
CA PRO A 36 7.37 24.36 -22.87
C PRO A 36 8.12 25.25 -23.88
N LYS A 37 7.56 26.43 -24.16
CA LYS A 37 8.07 27.37 -25.18
C LYS A 37 9.52 27.84 -24.93
N HIS A 38 9.98 27.85 -23.68
CA HIS A 38 11.30 28.33 -23.29
C HIS A 38 12.36 27.22 -23.18
N HIS A 39 12.11 26.04 -23.74
CA HIS A 39 13.07 24.95 -23.68
C HIS A 39 14.25 25.17 -24.65
N SER A 40 15.44 24.73 -24.25
CA SER A 40 16.65 24.80 -25.09
C SER A 40 16.47 23.98 -26.36
N LYS A 41 16.76 24.59 -27.52
CA LYS A 41 16.77 23.90 -28.83
C LYS A 41 17.83 22.80 -28.92
N ALA A 42 18.79 22.77 -28.00
CA ALA A 42 19.83 21.74 -27.95
C ALA A 42 19.31 20.35 -27.55
N ASN A 43 18.10 20.26 -26.97
CA ASN A 43 17.50 18.98 -26.61
C ASN A 43 16.02 18.96 -27.00
N PRO A 44 15.69 18.67 -28.28
CA PRO A 44 14.30 18.72 -28.75
C PRO A 44 13.48 17.65 -28.03
N ARG A 45 12.40 18.08 -27.38
CA ARG A 45 11.41 17.19 -26.76
C ARG A 45 10.20 17.06 -27.65
N GLN A 46 9.50 15.94 -27.56
CA GLN A 46 8.24 15.73 -28.25
C GLN A 46 7.08 15.93 -27.27
N PRO A 47 5.91 16.37 -27.74
CA PRO A 47 4.68 16.35 -26.94
C PRO A 47 4.41 14.95 -26.38
N VAL A 48 3.91 14.90 -25.15
CA VAL A 48 3.65 13.62 -24.47
C VAL A 48 2.15 13.41 -24.37
N LYS A 49 1.65 12.39 -25.07
CA LYS A 49 0.27 11.92 -24.91
C LYS A 49 0.13 11.21 -23.57
N LEU A 50 -0.86 11.61 -22.78
CA LEU A 50 -1.18 11.05 -21.48
C LEU A 50 -2.69 10.84 -21.37
N GLN A 51 -3.05 9.89 -20.53
CA GLN A 51 -4.43 9.71 -20.09
C GLN A 51 -4.60 10.35 -18.72
N VAL A 52 -5.72 11.05 -18.56
CA VAL A 52 -6.12 11.70 -17.31
C VAL A 52 -7.36 11.01 -16.79
N ILE A 53 -7.35 10.63 -15.53
CA ILE A 53 -8.50 10.06 -14.83
C ILE A 53 -8.82 10.95 -13.64
N LEU A 54 -10.06 11.40 -13.53
CA LEU A 54 -10.59 12.08 -12.37
C LEU A 54 -11.56 11.12 -11.66
N ALA A 55 -11.20 10.71 -10.44
CA ALA A 55 -12.05 9.90 -9.57
C ALA A 55 -12.46 10.71 -8.33
N GLU A 56 -13.74 10.99 -8.18
CA GLU A 56 -14.27 11.86 -7.13
C GLU A 56 -15.36 11.18 -6.34
N GLU A 57 -15.34 11.34 -5.03
CA GLU A 57 -16.30 10.73 -4.15
C GLU A 57 -17.70 11.37 -4.24
N GLU A 58 -18.70 10.53 -4.46
CA GLU A 58 -20.11 10.89 -4.37
C GLU A 58 -20.54 10.94 -2.91
N ASN A 59 -21.17 12.06 -2.50
CA ASN A 59 -21.82 12.22 -1.20
C ASN A 59 -20.91 11.85 0.00
N PRO A 60 -19.78 12.55 0.20
CA PRO A 60 -18.88 12.29 1.32
C PRO A 60 -19.60 12.49 2.66
N ARG A 61 -19.21 11.69 3.68
CA ARG A 61 -19.74 11.85 5.04
C ARG A 61 -19.36 13.24 5.60
N PRO A 62 -20.26 13.90 6.34
CA PRO A 62 -19.95 15.18 6.97
C PRO A 62 -18.69 15.09 7.84
N GLY A 63 -17.80 16.09 7.74
CA GLY A 63 -16.56 16.15 8.53
C GLY A 63 -15.41 15.29 8.01
N VAL A 64 -15.57 14.56 6.90
CA VAL A 64 -14.49 13.81 6.25
C VAL A 64 -14.10 14.50 4.94
N ASN A 65 -12.79 14.65 4.70
CA ASN A 65 -12.32 15.15 3.41
C ASN A 65 -12.67 14.15 2.29
N PRO A 66 -13.37 14.58 1.23
CA PRO A 66 -13.74 13.70 0.13
C PRO A 66 -12.51 13.19 -0.61
N ILE A 67 -12.62 11.98 -1.17
CA ILE A 67 -11.64 11.51 -2.14
C ILE A 67 -11.80 12.29 -3.44
N SER A 68 -10.72 12.94 -3.88
CA SER A 68 -10.59 13.51 -5.22
C SER A 68 -9.21 13.17 -5.75
N TRP A 69 -9.14 12.26 -6.71
CA TRP A 69 -7.92 11.79 -7.33
C TRP A 69 -7.86 12.21 -8.79
N LEU A 70 -6.89 13.06 -9.12
CA LEU A 70 -6.51 13.35 -10.49
C LEU A 70 -5.26 12.53 -10.83
N LEU A 71 -5.45 11.48 -11.62
CA LEU A 71 -4.41 10.53 -11.99
C LEU A 71 -3.95 10.80 -13.42
N LEU A 72 -2.64 10.79 -13.62
CA LEU A 72 -2.00 10.86 -14.93
C LEU A 72 -1.34 9.51 -15.20
N THR A 73 -1.55 8.96 -16.39
CA THR A 73 -0.92 7.69 -16.79
C THR A 73 -0.56 7.67 -18.26
N SER A 74 0.52 6.96 -18.59
CA SER A 74 0.93 6.67 -19.96
C SER A 74 0.26 5.40 -20.51
N LEU A 75 -0.47 4.66 -19.67
CA LEU A 75 -1.22 3.49 -20.08
C LEU A 75 -2.36 3.91 -21.00
N ASP A 76 -2.68 3.05 -21.97
CA ASP A 76 -3.80 3.33 -22.85
C ASP A 76 -5.14 3.13 -22.14
N ILE A 77 -6.04 4.09 -22.28
CA ILE A 77 -7.37 4.08 -21.67
C ILE A 77 -8.38 4.35 -22.76
N SER A 78 -8.92 3.26 -23.30
CA SER A 78 -9.96 3.27 -24.33
C SER A 78 -11.36 2.99 -23.77
N SER A 79 -11.47 2.58 -22.50
CA SER A 79 -12.73 2.17 -21.89
C SER A 79 -12.82 2.55 -20.41
N PHE A 80 -14.04 2.54 -19.88
CA PHE A 80 -14.30 2.69 -18.45
C PHE A 80 -13.61 1.60 -17.62
N GLU A 81 -13.58 0.35 -18.09
CA GLU A 81 -12.92 -0.78 -17.43
C GLU A 81 -11.39 -0.56 -17.28
N SER A 82 -10.76 -0.01 -18.31
CA SER A 82 -9.34 0.38 -18.26
C SER A 82 -9.10 1.49 -17.23
N ALA A 83 -10.01 2.47 -17.14
CA ALA A 83 -9.91 3.57 -16.19
C ALA A 83 -10.09 3.09 -14.73
N ILE A 84 -11.11 2.27 -14.45
CA ILE A 84 -11.32 1.75 -13.08
C ILE A 84 -10.17 0.85 -12.64
N THR A 85 -9.53 0.12 -13.56
CA THR A 85 -8.36 -0.70 -13.26
C THR A 85 -7.21 0.17 -12.76
N CYS A 86 -6.96 1.30 -13.41
CA CYS A 86 -5.96 2.27 -12.97
C CYS A 86 -6.30 2.87 -11.59
N VAL A 87 -7.58 3.20 -11.35
CA VAL A 87 -8.04 3.71 -10.04
C VAL A 87 -7.87 2.63 -8.95
N ARG A 88 -8.17 1.36 -9.25
CA ARG A 88 -7.94 0.23 -8.33
C ARG A 88 -6.46 0.07 -8.02
N TRP A 89 -5.58 0.11 -9.01
CA TRP A 89 -4.13 0.07 -8.79
C TRP A 89 -3.66 1.25 -7.93
N TYR A 90 -4.15 2.45 -8.19
CA TYR A 90 -3.82 3.62 -7.39
C TYR A 90 -4.33 3.50 -5.95
N SER A 91 -5.47 2.85 -5.71
CA SER A 91 -5.97 2.59 -4.35
C SER A 91 -4.99 1.77 -3.50
N TYR A 92 -4.15 0.95 -4.14
CA TYR A 92 -3.12 0.15 -3.48
C TYR A 92 -1.86 0.95 -3.13
N ARG A 93 -1.75 2.23 -3.51
CA ARG A 93 -0.57 3.05 -3.24
C ARG A 93 -0.16 3.05 -1.77
N TRP A 94 -1.12 3.02 -0.84
CA TRP A 94 -0.86 2.93 0.61
C TRP A 94 -0.10 1.67 1.06
N LEU A 95 -0.05 0.61 0.24
CA LEU A 95 0.72 -0.59 0.58
C LEU A 95 2.22 -0.31 0.69
N ILE A 96 2.75 0.63 -0.10
CA ILE A 96 4.18 0.98 -0.02
C ILE A 96 4.54 1.64 1.31
N GLU A 97 3.64 2.47 1.84
CA GLU A 97 3.83 3.09 3.15
C GLU A 97 3.78 2.03 4.26
N ARG A 98 2.88 1.04 4.12
CA ARG A 98 2.84 -0.09 5.05
C ARG A 98 4.11 -0.93 4.97
N TYR A 99 4.64 -1.14 3.77
CA TYR A 99 5.92 -1.81 3.56
C TYR A 99 7.07 -1.04 4.25
N HIS A 100 7.16 0.27 4.05
CA HIS A 100 8.15 1.10 4.74
C HIS A 100 7.99 1.07 6.26
N PHE A 101 6.77 1.06 6.78
CA PHE A 101 6.52 0.90 8.21
C PHE A 101 7.03 -0.45 8.73
N VAL A 102 6.76 -1.55 8.02
CA VAL A 102 7.28 -2.88 8.39
C VAL A 102 8.80 -2.88 8.34
N LEU A 103 9.41 -2.32 7.29
CA LEU A 103 10.87 -2.27 7.15
C LEU A 103 11.54 -1.46 8.27
N LYS A 104 11.05 -0.25 8.53
CA LYS A 104 11.65 0.70 9.48
C LYS A 104 11.30 0.36 10.93
N SER A 105 10.00 0.35 11.25
CA SER A 105 9.51 0.16 12.62
C SER A 105 9.36 -1.31 12.99
N GLY A 106 8.88 -2.14 12.07
CA GLY A 106 8.63 -3.57 12.32
C GLY A 106 9.93 -4.37 12.44
N CYS A 107 10.81 -4.30 11.44
CA CYS A 107 12.10 -4.96 11.44
C CYS A 107 13.18 -4.14 12.16
N GLY A 108 12.94 -2.85 12.45
CA GLY A 108 13.87 -2.03 13.20
C GLY A 108 15.12 -1.63 12.42
N LEU A 109 15.05 -1.55 11.08
CA LEU A 109 16.22 -1.28 10.23
C LEU A 109 16.98 -0.01 10.65
N GLU A 110 16.27 1.05 11.02
CA GLU A 110 16.86 2.34 11.41
C GLU A 110 17.55 2.30 12.79
N LYS A 111 17.36 1.23 13.56
CA LYS A 111 18.04 1.03 14.85
C LYS A 111 19.42 0.40 14.69
N LEU A 112 19.75 -0.12 13.52
CA LEU A 112 21.04 -0.74 13.25
C LEU A 112 22.13 0.35 13.26
N GLN A 113 23.06 0.25 14.20
CA GLN A 113 24.22 1.16 14.31
C GLN A 113 25.35 0.67 13.39
N LEU A 114 25.11 0.67 12.07
CA LEU A 114 26.10 0.24 11.08
C LEU A 114 26.99 1.40 10.66
N GLU A 115 28.30 1.20 10.80
CA GLU A 115 29.30 2.26 10.62
C GLU A 115 29.60 2.61 9.16
N THR A 116 29.29 1.73 8.20
CA THR A 116 29.66 1.92 6.79
C THR A 116 28.46 1.81 5.85
N GLY A 117 28.45 2.63 4.79
CA GLY A 117 27.41 2.62 3.77
C GLY A 117 27.19 1.23 3.16
N ARG A 118 28.28 0.49 2.90
CA ARG A 118 28.19 -0.87 2.37
C ARG A 118 27.44 -1.83 3.30
N ARG A 119 27.65 -1.72 4.62
CA ARG A 119 26.92 -2.54 5.60
C ARG A 119 25.44 -2.16 5.63
N ILE A 120 25.12 -0.87 5.50
CA ILE A 120 23.74 -0.38 5.41
C ILE A 120 23.04 -0.94 4.16
N GLU A 121 23.69 -0.93 3.00
CA GLU A 121 23.14 -1.51 1.76
C GLU A 121 22.83 -3.00 1.91
N MET A 122 23.76 -3.77 2.48
CA MET A 122 23.55 -5.21 2.70
C MET A 122 22.40 -5.47 3.67
N ALA A 123 22.35 -4.73 4.78
CA ALA A 123 21.25 -4.83 5.73
C ALA A 123 19.91 -4.45 5.08
N LEU A 124 19.87 -3.36 4.31
CA LEU A 124 18.69 -2.93 3.58
C LEU A 124 18.22 -4.03 2.61
N ALA A 125 19.11 -4.65 1.84
CA ALA A 125 18.77 -5.70 0.89
C ALA A 125 18.14 -6.91 1.60
N THR A 126 18.76 -7.41 2.68
CA THR A 126 18.25 -8.55 3.45
C THR A 126 16.91 -8.22 4.11
N TYR A 127 16.81 -7.07 4.78
CA TYR A 127 15.61 -6.68 5.50
C TYR A 127 14.46 -6.34 4.56
N SER A 128 14.74 -5.87 3.34
CA SER A 128 13.72 -5.62 2.32
C SER A 128 12.94 -6.89 1.96
N ILE A 129 13.63 -8.02 1.84
CA ILE A 129 13.01 -9.34 1.55
C ILE A 129 12.20 -9.80 2.76
N VAL A 130 12.75 -9.68 3.97
CA VAL A 130 12.07 -10.07 5.21
C VAL A 130 10.81 -9.23 5.44
N ALA A 131 10.90 -7.91 5.29
CA ALA A 131 9.78 -6.99 5.45
C ALA A 131 8.66 -7.29 4.45
N TRP A 132 9.00 -7.56 3.19
CA TRP A 132 8.02 -7.95 2.18
C TRP A 132 7.33 -9.26 2.56
N ARG A 133 8.08 -10.27 3.01
CA ARG A 133 7.51 -11.58 3.40
C ARG A 133 6.61 -11.46 4.62
N LEU A 134 7.00 -10.67 5.62
CA LEU A 134 6.17 -10.38 6.80
C LEU A 134 4.88 -9.65 6.42
N LEU A 135 4.97 -8.66 5.54
CA LEU A 135 3.82 -7.94 5.03
C LEU A 135 2.87 -8.89 4.28
N TRP A 136 3.41 -9.73 3.39
CA TRP A 136 2.65 -10.72 2.64
C TRP A 136 1.95 -11.72 3.57
N LEU A 137 2.67 -12.32 4.53
CA LEU A 137 2.09 -13.22 5.53
C LEU A 137 0.95 -12.55 6.32
N THR A 138 1.13 -11.28 6.70
CA THR A 138 0.10 -10.51 7.41
C THR A 138 -1.17 -10.35 6.56
N TYR A 139 -1.04 -10.13 5.26
CA TYR A 139 -2.20 -10.03 4.36
C TYR A 139 -2.84 -11.39 4.08
N GLN A 140 -2.04 -12.45 3.89
CA GLN A 140 -2.55 -13.81 3.75
C GLN A 140 -3.39 -14.22 4.97
N ALA A 141 -2.87 -14.01 6.18
CA ALA A 141 -3.62 -14.31 7.41
C ALA A 141 -4.92 -13.49 7.57
N ARG A 142 -5.02 -12.31 6.95
CA ARG A 142 -6.24 -11.48 6.98
C ARG A 142 -7.27 -11.89 5.94
N LEU A 143 -6.83 -12.39 4.79
CA LEU A 143 -7.70 -12.78 3.68
C LEU A 143 -8.12 -14.26 3.79
N HIS A 144 -7.22 -15.11 4.28
CA HIS A 144 -7.33 -16.56 4.35
C HIS A 144 -7.10 -17.07 5.78
N GLY A 145 -7.65 -16.37 6.77
CA GLY A 145 -7.38 -16.65 8.20
C GLY A 145 -7.83 -18.03 8.70
N GLU A 146 -8.69 -18.71 7.95
CA GLU A 146 -9.18 -20.06 8.26
C GLU A 146 -8.35 -21.18 7.62
N GLU A 147 -7.42 -20.85 6.71
CA GLU A 147 -6.55 -21.83 6.07
C GLU A 147 -5.40 -22.25 6.99
N SER A 148 -4.97 -23.51 6.87
CA SER A 148 -3.80 -24.00 7.60
C SER A 148 -2.55 -23.20 7.24
N CYS A 149 -1.76 -22.81 8.25
CA CYS A 149 -0.48 -22.12 8.05
C CYS A 149 0.54 -22.96 7.27
N GLU A 150 0.36 -24.28 7.19
CA GLU A 150 1.20 -25.19 6.41
C GLU A 150 1.13 -24.95 4.89
N SER A 151 0.05 -24.36 4.40
CA SER A 151 -0.07 -23.97 2.98
C SER A 151 0.90 -22.84 2.59
N TRP A 152 1.38 -22.07 3.57
CA TRP A 152 2.08 -20.80 3.34
C TRP A 152 3.49 -20.74 3.97
N LEU A 153 3.72 -21.52 5.02
CA LEU A 153 4.98 -21.63 5.73
C LEU A 153 5.58 -23.01 5.52
N SER A 154 6.90 -23.08 5.34
CA SER A 154 7.57 -24.38 5.46
C SER A 154 7.36 -24.93 6.86
N TRP A 155 7.27 -26.25 6.99
CA TRP A 155 7.06 -26.97 8.25
C TRP A 155 7.90 -26.41 9.42
N PHE A 156 9.19 -26.18 9.21
CA PHE A 156 10.10 -25.63 10.21
C PHE A 156 9.72 -24.22 10.68
N SER A 157 9.24 -23.38 9.77
CA SER A 157 8.80 -22.02 10.09
C SER A 157 7.48 -22.03 10.87
N CYS A 158 6.57 -22.94 10.52
CA CYS A 158 5.30 -23.14 11.21
C CYS A 158 5.50 -23.58 12.67
N VAL A 159 6.34 -24.60 12.89
CA VAL A 159 6.63 -25.12 14.23
C VAL A 159 7.27 -24.05 15.12
N ASN A 160 8.24 -23.31 14.59
CA ASN A 160 8.92 -22.25 15.35
C ASN A 160 7.99 -21.07 15.67
N PHE A 161 7.09 -20.71 14.74
CA PHE A 161 6.06 -19.69 14.98
C PHE A 161 5.07 -20.11 16.07
N CYS A 162 4.55 -21.34 16.01
CA CYS A 162 3.66 -21.91 17.03
C CYS A 162 4.35 -21.99 18.40
N TYR A 163 5.63 -22.37 18.44
CA TYR A 163 6.40 -22.43 19.67
C TYR A 163 6.61 -21.03 20.29
N LYS A 164 6.95 -20.03 19.47
CA LYS A 164 7.07 -18.64 19.92
C LYS A 164 5.74 -18.05 20.41
N LEU A 165 4.62 -18.38 19.76
CA LEU A 165 3.29 -17.96 20.23
C LEU A 165 2.93 -18.60 21.57
N LYS A 166 3.23 -19.89 21.77
CA LYS A 166 3.05 -20.55 23.07
C LYS A 166 3.92 -19.93 24.16
N GLN A 167 5.16 -19.55 23.86
CA GLN A 167 6.04 -18.84 24.81
C GLN A 167 5.56 -17.42 25.10
N ALA A 168 5.13 -16.67 24.10
CA ALA A 168 4.61 -15.31 24.30
C ALA A 168 3.33 -15.31 25.16
N ASN A 169 2.43 -16.28 24.94
CA ASN A 169 1.22 -16.44 25.75
C ASN A 169 1.50 -16.97 27.16
N SER A 170 2.54 -17.79 27.36
CA SER A 170 2.95 -18.25 28.70
C SER A 170 3.65 -17.15 29.52
N LEU A 171 4.40 -16.27 28.85
CA LEU A 171 5.02 -15.08 29.47
C LEU A 171 3.98 -14.01 29.84
N SER A 172 2.98 -13.77 28.97
CA SER A 172 1.83 -12.90 29.27
C SER A 172 1.05 -13.36 30.51
N ARG A 173 0.77 -14.68 30.63
CA ARG A 173 0.12 -15.27 31.81
C ARG A 173 1.00 -15.27 33.08
N ARG A 174 2.33 -15.18 32.96
CA ARG A 174 3.25 -14.99 34.11
C ARG A 174 3.26 -13.54 34.59
N CYS A 175 3.24 -12.56 33.69
CA CYS A 175 3.16 -11.14 34.09
C CYS A 175 1.83 -10.81 34.77
N SER A 176 0.70 -11.39 34.33
CA SER A 176 -0.59 -11.18 35.01
C SER A 176 -0.68 -11.81 36.40
N LYS A 177 0.20 -12.78 36.73
CA LYS A 177 0.33 -13.38 38.07
C LYS A 177 1.33 -12.66 38.98
N LEU A 178 2.07 -11.68 38.47
CA LEU A 178 3.02 -10.86 39.23
C LEU A 178 2.49 -9.45 39.53
N VAL A 179 1.29 -9.10 39.05
CA VAL A 179 0.66 -7.78 39.23
C VAL A 179 -0.57 -7.82 40.15
N ASN A 180 -0.91 -8.97 40.72
CA ASN A 180 -1.87 -9.05 41.83
C ASN A 180 -1.37 -10.10 42.85
N PRO A 181 -1.00 -9.69 44.09
CA PRO A 181 -0.98 -10.62 45.21
C PRO A 181 -2.39 -11.10 45.56
#